data_AF-A0A497L857-F1
#
_entry.id   AF-A0A497L857-F1
#
_cell.length_a   1.000
_cell.length_b   1.000
_cell.length_c   1.000
_cell.angle_alpha   90.00
_cell.angle_beta   90.00
_cell.angle_gamma   90.00
#
_symmetry.space_group_name_H-M   'P 1'
#
loop_
_entity.id
_entity.type
_entity.pdbx_description
1 polymer ?
#
loop_
_entity_poly.entity_id
_entity_poly.type
_entity_poly.pdbx_seq_one_letter_code
_entity_poly.pdbx_strand_id
1 'polypeptide(L)'
;MGKKEKPFYLRPPWEILFKETKLDKVSPWSIDLVYLLTTLLEEMSRVGIDFRMAGTAINSSVLIYLKKAEMLLKMEEPPKAPPEK
;
A
#
# COMPACT_ATOMS: atom_id res chain seq x y z
N MET A 1 6.49 -19.51 -26.99
CA MET A 1 5.91 -18.29 -26.35
C MET A 1 6.80 -17.89 -25.19
N GLY A 2 7.61 -16.82 -25.34
CA GLY A 2 8.48 -16.35 -24.26
C GLY A 2 7.65 -15.94 -23.04
N LYS A 3 8.09 -16.32 -21.83
CA LYS A 3 7.49 -15.83 -20.58
C LYS A 3 7.47 -14.30 -20.64
N LYS A 4 6.29 -13.69 -20.72
CA LYS A 4 6.17 -12.24 -20.49
C LYS A 4 6.65 -11.99 -19.06
N GLU A 5 7.78 -11.30 -18.92
CA GLU A 5 8.28 -10.90 -17.61
C GLU A 5 7.20 -10.09 -16.88
N LYS A 6 7.14 -10.25 -15.55
CA LYS A 6 6.21 -9.45 -14.75
C LYS A 6 6.52 -7.95 -14.95
N PRO A 7 5.49 -7.11 -15.14
CA PRO A 7 5.66 -5.66 -15.14
C PRO A 7 6.47 -5.20 -13.92
N PHE A 8 7.29 -4.16 -14.09
CA PHE A 8 8.20 -3.68 -13.02
C PHE A 8 7.46 -3.39 -11.72
N TYR A 9 6.32 -2.71 -11.78
CA TYR A 9 5.49 -2.37 -10.64
C TYR A 9 4.85 -3.57 -9.90
N LEU A 10 4.84 -4.76 -10.52
CA LEU A 10 4.41 -6.01 -9.88
C LEU A 10 5.58 -6.82 -9.30
N ARG A 11 6.79 -6.26 -9.29
CA ARG A 11 7.97 -6.80 -8.64
C ARG A 11 8.24 -6.05 -7.31
N PRO A 12 8.97 -6.66 -6.36
CA PRO A 12 9.47 -5.93 -5.21
C PRO A 12 10.31 -4.72 -5.62
N PRO A 13 10.23 -3.59 -4.90
CA PRO A 13 9.45 -3.39 -3.68
C PRO A 13 7.99 -2.94 -3.94
N TRP A 14 7.65 -2.52 -5.16
CA TRP A 14 6.41 -1.81 -5.47
C TRP A 14 5.14 -2.65 -5.46
N GLU A 15 5.24 -3.97 -5.57
CA GLU A 15 4.08 -4.85 -5.72
C GLU A 15 3.03 -4.71 -4.61
N ILE A 16 3.39 -4.20 -3.42
CA ILE A 16 2.46 -3.93 -2.31
C ILE A 16 1.46 -2.82 -2.66
N LEU A 17 1.84 -1.86 -3.51
CA LEU A 17 0.97 -0.77 -3.98
C LEU A 17 -0.07 -1.25 -5.01
N PHE A 18 0.06 -2.48 -5.53
CA PHE A 18 -0.76 -3.01 -6.63
C PHE A 18 -1.49 -4.31 -6.27
N LYS A 19 -1.36 -4.78 -5.02
CA LYS A 19 -1.98 -6.01 -4.54
C LYS A 19 -2.70 -5.73 -3.22
N GLU A 20 -4.00 -5.42 -3.32
CA GLU A 20 -4.86 -5.19 -2.15
C GLU A 20 -4.81 -6.35 -1.15
N THR A 21 -4.82 -7.59 -1.63
CA THR A 21 -4.72 -8.79 -0.78
C THR A 21 -3.41 -8.88 0.03
N LYS A 22 -2.35 -8.19 -0.39
CA LYS A 22 -1.11 -8.06 0.40
C LYS A 22 -1.24 -6.96 1.44
N LEU A 23 -1.92 -5.87 1.12
CA LEU A 23 -2.14 -4.75 2.04
C LEU A 23 -2.98 -5.15 3.25
N ASP A 24 -3.83 -6.17 3.15
CA ASP A 24 -4.59 -6.71 4.29
C ASP A 24 -3.75 -7.58 5.25
N LYS A 25 -2.61 -8.08 4.78
CA LYS A 25 -1.76 -9.03 5.54
C LYS A 25 -0.56 -8.37 6.20
N VAL A 26 -0.31 -7.10 5.90
CA VAL A 26 0.87 -6.34 6.36
C VAL A 26 0.39 -5.18 7.22
N SER A 27 1.11 -4.90 8.30
CA SER A 27 0.84 -3.71 9.12
C SER A 27 1.02 -2.45 8.27
N PRO A 28 0.07 -1.51 8.23
CA PRO A 28 0.25 -0.27 7.46
C PRO A 28 1.42 0.56 7.98
N TRP A 29 1.84 0.36 9.24
CA TRP A 29 3.00 1.01 9.86
C TRP A 29 4.34 0.51 9.35
N SER A 30 4.43 -0.72 8.83
CA SER A 30 5.68 -1.27 8.28
C SER A 30 5.93 -0.88 6.82
N ILE A 31 5.05 -0.07 6.23
CA ILE A 31 5.13 0.33 4.82
C ILE A 31 5.80 1.70 4.75
N ASP A 32 7.02 1.73 4.19
CA ASP A 32 7.70 2.97 3.83
C ASP A 32 7.16 3.52 2.51
N LEU A 33 6.08 4.30 2.61
CA LEU A 33 5.39 4.82 1.45
C LEU A 33 6.22 5.85 0.67
N VAL A 34 7.05 6.64 1.37
CA VAL A 34 7.93 7.64 0.74
C VAL A 34 8.93 6.93 -0.15
N TYR A 35 9.62 5.91 0.39
CA TYR A 35 10.55 5.10 -0.38
C TYR A 35 9.88 4.44 -1.59
N LEU A 36 8.70 3.83 -1.39
CA LEU A 36 7.99 3.13 -2.46
C LEU A 36 7.55 4.08 -3.59
N LEU A 37 7.00 5.24 -3.26
CA LEU A 37 6.51 6.19 -4.27
C LEU A 37 7.67 6.88 -4.99
N THR A 38 8.73 7.28 -4.27
CA THR A 38 9.90 7.92 -4.88
C THR A 38 10.59 6.99 -5.86
N THR A 39 10.89 5.76 -5.45
CA THR A 39 11.55 4.78 -6.33
C THR A 39 10.65 4.34 -7.49
N LEU A 40 9.32 4.30 -7.28
CA LEU A 40 8.38 4.00 -8.37
C LEU A 40 8.39 5.12 -9.41
N LEU A 41 8.37 6.39 -8.98
CA LEU A 41 8.40 7.54 -9.86
C LEU A 41 9.73 7.62 -10.63
N GLU A 42 10.85 7.33 -9.97
CA GLU A 42 12.16 7.23 -10.62
C GLU A 42 12.14 6.19 -11.74
N GLU A 43 11.60 4.99 -11.50
CA GLU A 43 11.52 3.97 -12.54
C GLU A 43 10.56 4.36 -13.67
N MET A 44 9.39 4.94 -13.34
CA MET A 44 8.44 5.49 -14.32
C MET A 44 9.07 6.59 -15.19
N SER A 45 9.96 7.42 -14.63
CA SER A 45 10.67 8.45 -15.38
C SER A 45 11.62 7.85 -16.44
N ARG A 46 12.11 6.62 -16.21
CA ARG A 46 13.03 5.92 -17.11
C ARG A 46 12.31 5.15 -18.22
N VAL A 47 11.23 4.45 -17.87
CA VAL A 47 10.53 3.53 -18.80
C VAL A 47 9.27 4.13 -19.42
N GLY A 48 8.87 5.33 -18.98
CA GLY A 48 7.64 5.99 -19.38
C GLY A 48 6.55 5.88 -18.31
N ILE A 49 5.78 6.97 -18.17
CA ILE A 49 4.72 7.10 -17.18
C ILE A 49 3.43 6.44 -17.71
N ASP A 50 2.99 5.35 -17.08
CA ASP A 50 1.60 4.88 -17.21
C ASP A 50 0.74 5.55 -16.11
N PHE A 51 -0.08 6.52 -16.51
CA PHE A 51 -0.94 7.26 -15.59
C PHE A 51 -1.97 6.37 -14.87
N ARG A 52 -2.38 5.24 -15.47
CA ARG A 52 -3.31 4.30 -14.81
C ARG A 52 -2.64 3.65 -13.62
N MET A 53 -1.37 3.26 -13.80
CA MET A 53 -0.55 2.70 -12.75
C MET A 53 -0.27 3.71 -11.63
N ALA A 54 0.02 4.96 -11.98
CA ALA A 54 0.15 6.04 -10.99
C ALA A 54 -1.15 6.21 -10.18
N GLY A 55 -2.31 6.21 -10.85
CA GLY A 55 -3.61 6.27 -10.19
C GLY A 55 -3.82 5.14 -9.18
N THR A 56 -3.45 3.90 -9.54
CA THR A 56 -3.50 2.77 -8.60
C THR A 56 -2.56 2.95 -7.41
N ALA A 57 -1.32 3.38 -7.63
CA ALA A 57 -0.37 3.64 -6.55
C ALA A 57 -0.88 4.74 -5.59
N ILE A 58 -1.50 5.79 -6.12
CA ILE A 58 -2.14 6.85 -5.33
C ILE A 58 -3.31 6.28 -4.51
N ASN A 59 -4.21 5.51 -5.13
CA ASN A 59 -5.33 4.89 -4.40
C ASN A 59 -4.83 3.99 -3.26
N SER A 60 -3.82 3.16 -3.53
CA SER A 60 -3.20 2.32 -2.50
C SER A 60 -2.60 3.13 -1.35
N SER A 61 -1.98 4.27 -1.67
CA SER A 61 -1.45 5.22 -0.68
C SER A 61 -2.54 5.74 0.25
N VAL A 62 -3.71 6.11 -0.31
CA VAL A 62 -4.87 6.56 0.46
C VAL A 62 -5.37 5.45 1.39
N LEU A 63 -5.48 4.21 0.89
CA LEU A 63 -5.90 3.06 1.70
C LEU A 63 -4.92 2.77 2.85
N ILE A 64 -3.61 2.91 2.63
CA ILE A 64 -2.60 2.77 3.68
C ILE A 64 -2.82 3.81 4.79
N TYR A 65 -3.01 5.08 4.44
CA TYR A 65 -3.25 6.14 5.42
C TYR A 65 -4.58 5.97 6.15
N LEU A 66 -5.64 5.56 5.44
CA LEU A 66 -6.93 5.27 6.05
C LEU A 66 -6.78 4.18 7.12
N LYS A 67 -6.11 3.07 6.81
CA LYS A 67 -5.85 1.99 7.78
C LYS A 67 -5.06 2.48 9.00
N LYS A 68 -4.08 3.37 8.81
CA LYS A 68 -3.34 3.98 9.93
C LYS A 68 -4.29 4.78 10.84
N ALA A 69 -5.14 5.63 10.24
CA ALA A 69 -6.11 6.43 10.98
C ALA A 69 -7.12 5.56 11.74
N GLU A 70 -7.67 4.52 11.09
CA GLU A 70 -8.59 3.57 11.73
C GLU A 70 -7.97 2.82 12.90
N MET A 71 -6.68 2.45 12.81
CA MET A 71 -5.96 1.81 13.91
C MET A 71 -5.74 2.76 15.09
N LEU A 72 -5.39 4.02 14.82
CA LEU A 72 -5.27 5.04 15.87
C LEU A 72 -6.60 5.26 16.57
N LEU A 73 -7.69 5.39 15.81
CA LEU A 73 -9.03 5.59 16.37
C LEU A 73 -9.44 4.43 17.29
N LYS A 74 -9.18 3.18 16.88
CA LYS A 74 -9.44 1.99 17.72
C LYS A 74 -8.62 1.97 19.01
N MET A 75 -7.43 2.57 19.03
CA MET A 75 -6.61 2.67 20.24
C MET A 75 -7.13 3.73 21.21
N GLU A 76 -7.88 4.73 20.72
CA GLU A 76 -8.52 5.77 21.54
C GLU A 76 -9.87 5.31 22.13
N GLU A 77 -10.46 4.22 21.63
CA GLU A 77 -11.74 3.71 22.15
C GLU A 77 -11.58 3.30 23.64
N PRO A 78 -12.46 3.78 24.53
CA PRO A 78 -12.40 3.40 25.93
C PRO A 78 -12.57 1.88 26.05
N PRO A 79 -11.87 1.23 27.01
CA PRO A 79 -11.99 -0.20 27.20
C PRO A 79 -13.45 -0.57 27.47
N LYS A 80 -13.93 -1.62 26.79
CA LYS A 80 -15.30 -2.10 26.98
C LYS A 80 -15.53 -2.44 28.46
N ALA A 81 -16.66 -2.01 28.99
CA ALA A 81 -17.05 -2.36 30.35
C ALA A 81 -17.04 -3.89 30.53
N PRO A 82 -16.56 -4.41 31.67
CA PRO A 82 -16.56 -5.84 31.92
C PRO A 82 -17.99 -6.41 31.86
N PRO A 83 -18.17 -7.66 31.39
CA PRO A 83 -19.50 -8.27 31.27
C PRO A 83 -20.17 -8.41 32.65
N GLU A 84 -21.46 -8.06 32.73
CA GLU A 84 -22.27 -8.29 33.93
C GLU A 84 -22.35 -9.80 34.22
N LYS A 85 -22.18 -10.15 35.50
CA LYS A 85 -22.19 -11.53 36.02
C LYS A 85 -23.61 -12.07 36.18
#